data_AF-Q2NI64-F1
#
_entry.id   AF-Q2NI64-F1
#
_cell.length_a   1.000
_cell.length_b   1.000
_cell.length_c   1.000
_cell.angle_alpha   90.00
_cell.angle_beta   90.00
_cell.angle_gamma   90.00
#
_symmetry.space_group_name_H-M   'P 1'
#
loop_
_entity.id
_entity.type
_entity.pdbx_description
1 polymer ?
#
loop_
_entity_poly.entity_id
_entity_poly.type
_entity_poly.pdbx_seq_one_letter_code
_entity_poly.pdbx_strand_id
1 'polypeptide(L)'
;MNIITTPMCEDILKIAGVDDYTVVKPSYIENADVAVVLSETKTDIPKIPVKLNTYQQIYDSIFIIKNKFNTNIDEEKIKLIKYLINDNNKKKDNRKNIKVKVYGNFLKDTITDMGYNISDSDYDFIIVPDYMNIEFKNKKNVIIIPSHKNVPKNIIQRIKERYELLESKLCMKQ
;
A
#
# COMPACT_ATOMS: atom_id res chain seq x y z
N MET A 1 -6.06 23.39 -14.26
CA MET A 1 -4.92 22.47 -14.41
C MET A 1 -5.51 21.08 -14.56
N ASN A 2 -5.21 20.38 -15.65
CA ASN A 2 -5.70 19.05 -15.89
C ASN A 2 -4.89 18.03 -15.07
N ILE A 3 -5.47 17.54 -13.97
CA ILE A 3 -4.90 16.50 -13.12
C ILE A 3 -5.52 15.17 -13.51
N ILE A 4 -4.68 14.15 -13.72
CA ILE A 4 -5.16 12.79 -13.90
C ILE A 4 -4.66 11.88 -12.78
N THR A 5 -5.46 10.88 -12.46
CA THR A 5 -5.10 9.83 -11.50
C THR A 5 -5.61 8.48 -11.95
N THR A 6 -5.23 7.42 -11.24
CA THR A 6 -5.75 6.07 -11.46
C THR A 6 -6.72 5.68 -10.36
N PRO A 7 -7.63 4.71 -10.58
CA PRO A 7 -8.57 4.25 -9.55
C PRO A 7 -7.90 3.81 -8.25
N MET A 8 -6.63 3.42 -8.28
CA MET A 8 -5.87 3.00 -7.11
C MET A 8 -5.40 4.19 -6.26
N CYS A 9 -5.16 5.34 -6.87
CA CYS A 9 -4.66 6.55 -6.19
C CYS A 9 -5.78 7.55 -5.85
N GLU A 10 -6.98 7.38 -6.42
CA GLU A 10 -8.11 8.30 -6.23
C GLU A 10 -8.39 8.64 -4.75
N ASP A 11 -8.39 7.64 -3.87
CA ASP A 11 -8.75 7.84 -2.46
C ASP A 11 -7.79 8.80 -1.73
N ILE A 12 -6.49 8.79 -2.07
CA ILE A 12 -5.53 9.71 -1.45
C ILE A 12 -5.65 11.15 -1.99
N LEU A 13 -6.14 11.35 -3.22
CA LEU A 13 -6.46 12.70 -3.72
C LEU A 13 -7.63 13.29 -2.95
N LYS A 14 -8.68 12.48 -2.71
CA LYS A 14 -9.84 12.88 -1.90
C LYS A 14 -9.41 13.26 -0.48
N ILE A 15 -8.60 12.44 0.17
CA ILE A 15 -8.09 12.74 1.52
C ILE A 15 -7.19 13.99 1.51
N ALA A 16 -6.46 14.24 0.43
CA ALA A 16 -5.65 15.44 0.27
C ALA A 16 -6.48 16.70 -0.09
N GLY A 17 -7.78 16.59 -0.31
CA GLY A 17 -8.66 17.72 -0.68
C GLY A 17 -8.47 18.22 -2.10
N VAL A 18 -8.07 17.35 -3.02
CA VAL A 18 -8.07 17.65 -4.46
C VAL A 18 -9.39 17.17 -5.03
N ASP A 19 -10.20 18.09 -5.57
CA ASP A 19 -11.55 17.77 -6.05
C ASP A 19 -11.68 17.77 -7.58
N ASP A 20 -10.78 18.46 -8.29
CA ASP A 20 -10.79 18.58 -9.75
C ASP A 20 -9.69 17.71 -10.38
N TYR A 21 -10.06 16.48 -10.77
CA TYR A 21 -9.19 15.52 -11.44
C TYR A 21 -10.01 14.52 -12.27
N THR A 22 -9.35 13.89 -13.24
CA THR A 22 -9.94 12.79 -14.03
C THR A 22 -9.34 11.45 -13.64
N VAL A 23 -10.19 10.45 -13.41
CA VAL A 23 -9.75 9.07 -13.13
C VAL A 23 -9.66 8.29 -14.44
N VAL A 24 -8.45 7.83 -14.78
CA VAL A 24 -8.16 7.07 -16.01
C VAL A 24 -7.54 5.72 -15.70
N LYS A 25 -7.67 4.75 -16.61
CA LYS A 25 -6.92 3.49 -16.47
C LYS A 25 -5.42 3.78 -16.69
N PRO A 26 -4.51 2.98 -16.11
CA PRO A 26 -3.07 3.17 -16.32
C PRO A 26 -2.62 3.22 -17.79
N SER A 27 -3.34 2.53 -18.68
CA SER A 27 -3.08 2.51 -20.13
C SER A 27 -3.55 3.77 -20.88
N TYR A 28 -4.26 4.69 -20.21
CA TYR A 28 -4.84 5.91 -20.79
C TYR A 28 -4.30 7.18 -20.10
N ILE A 29 -3.10 7.10 -19.54
CA ILE A 29 -2.42 8.24 -18.94
C ILE A 29 -1.79 9.06 -20.07
N GLU A 30 -2.52 10.05 -20.56
CA GLU A 30 -2.12 10.94 -21.66
C GLU A 30 -2.75 12.34 -21.47
N ASN A 31 -2.24 13.35 -22.19
CA ASN A 31 -2.85 14.68 -22.33
C ASN A 31 -3.23 15.40 -21.01
N ALA A 32 -2.35 15.36 -20.00
CA ALA A 32 -2.56 16.03 -18.71
C ALA A 32 -1.39 16.93 -18.32
N ASP A 33 -1.64 17.90 -17.45
CA ASP A 33 -0.58 18.77 -16.89
C ASP A 33 0.25 18.00 -15.86
N VAL A 34 -0.42 17.13 -15.07
CA VAL A 34 0.23 16.31 -14.05
C VAL A 34 -0.55 15.03 -13.78
N ALA A 35 0.18 13.93 -13.56
CA ALA A 35 -0.38 12.64 -13.19
C ALA A 35 -0.04 12.27 -11.74
N VAL A 36 -1.06 12.03 -10.91
CA VAL A 36 -0.88 11.47 -9.54
C VAL A 36 -1.05 9.96 -9.62
N VAL A 37 0.06 9.23 -9.64
CA VAL A 37 0.09 7.79 -9.94
C VAL A 37 1.12 7.06 -9.09
N LEU A 38 0.97 5.74 -8.98
CA LEU A 38 1.93 4.91 -8.25
C LEU A 38 3.36 5.19 -8.74
N SER A 39 4.31 5.18 -7.82
CA SER A 39 5.72 5.46 -8.08
C SER A 39 6.29 4.63 -9.24
N GLU A 40 5.85 3.38 -9.34
CA GLU A 40 6.23 2.39 -10.35
C GLU A 40 5.62 2.65 -11.74
N THR A 41 4.62 3.54 -11.84
CA THR A 41 3.96 3.88 -13.11
C THR A 41 4.94 4.62 -14.01
N LYS A 42 5.10 4.12 -15.24
CA LYS A 42 5.84 4.77 -16.31
C LYS A 42 4.89 5.67 -17.09
N THR A 43 5.29 6.92 -17.29
CA THR A 43 4.54 7.92 -18.07
C THR A 43 5.49 9.05 -18.46
N ASP A 44 5.24 9.64 -19.63
CA ASP A 44 5.98 10.80 -20.14
C ASP A 44 5.41 12.13 -19.63
N ILE A 45 4.27 12.08 -18.93
CA ILE A 45 3.65 13.24 -18.28
C ILE A 45 4.38 13.54 -16.98
N PRO A 46 4.54 14.82 -16.58
CA PRO A 46 4.98 15.18 -15.24
C PRO A 46 4.18 14.40 -14.18
N LYS A 47 4.88 13.68 -13.31
CA LYS A 47 4.24 12.81 -12.32
C LYS A 47 4.48 13.24 -10.89
N ILE A 48 3.46 13.07 -10.06
CA ILE A 48 3.56 13.06 -8.60
C ILE A 48 3.53 11.59 -8.18
N PRO A 49 4.70 10.99 -7.90
CA PRO A 49 4.78 9.58 -7.55
C PRO A 49 4.28 9.37 -6.12
N VAL A 50 3.38 8.41 -5.95
CA VAL A 50 2.82 8.05 -4.63
C VAL A 50 3.08 6.59 -4.30
N LYS A 51 3.09 6.26 -3.01
CA LYS A 51 3.16 4.88 -2.52
C LYS A 51 2.00 4.61 -1.58
N LEU A 52 1.44 3.40 -1.65
CA LEU A 52 0.15 3.08 -1.02
C LEU A 52 0.17 1.77 -0.23
N ASN A 53 1.35 1.25 0.13
CA ASN A 53 1.47 -0.11 0.68
C ASN A 53 1.38 -0.15 2.21
N THR A 54 1.62 0.99 2.87
CA THR A 54 1.68 1.11 4.34
C THR A 54 0.97 2.39 4.80
N TYR A 55 0.60 2.45 6.08
CA TYR A 55 -0.02 3.66 6.64
C TYR A 55 0.91 4.87 6.57
N GLN A 56 2.22 4.67 6.76
CA GLN A 56 3.21 5.74 6.62
C GLN A 56 3.29 6.24 5.17
N GLN A 57 3.29 5.34 4.19
CA GLN A 57 3.36 5.71 2.78
C GLN A 57 2.13 6.50 2.31
N ILE A 58 0.93 6.14 2.76
CA ILE A 58 -0.27 6.94 2.43
C ILE A 58 -0.20 8.32 3.09
N TYR A 59 0.28 8.40 4.34
CA TYR A 59 0.44 9.67 5.05
C TYR A 59 1.38 10.60 4.28
N ASP A 60 2.56 10.10 3.93
CA ASP A 60 3.56 10.87 3.18
C ASP A 60 3.02 11.29 1.80
N SER A 61 2.33 10.37 1.10
CA SER A 61 1.74 10.65 -0.21
C SER A 61 0.65 11.72 -0.16
N ILE A 62 -0.21 11.71 0.87
CA ILE A 62 -1.23 12.75 1.07
C ILE A 62 -0.57 14.12 1.27
N PHE A 63 0.49 14.20 2.08
CA PHE A 63 1.18 15.47 2.33
C PHE A 63 1.95 15.97 1.10
N ILE A 64 2.50 15.08 0.27
CA ILE A 64 3.08 15.44 -1.03
C ILE A 64 2.02 16.10 -1.91
N ILE A 65 0.85 15.48 -2.04
CA ILE A 65 -0.26 16.00 -2.85
C ILE A 65 -0.75 17.34 -2.29
N LYS A 66 -1.02 17.40 -0.99
CA LYS A 66 -1.49 18.62 -0.32
C LYS A 66 -0.52 19.79 -0.51
N ASN A 67 0.78 19.56 -0.34
CA ASN A 67 1.76 20.64 -0.50
C ASN A 67 1.90 21.06 -1.98
N LYS A 68 1.75 20.12 -2.92
CA LYS A 68 1.84 20.40 -4.36
C LYS A 68 0.65 21.19 -4.89
N PHE A 69 -0.55 20.94 -4.37
CA PHE A 69 -1.78 21.59 -4.81
C PHE A 69 -2.30 22.68 -3.87
N ASN A 70 -1.66 22.84 -2.71
CA ASN A 70 -2.04 23.79 -1.66
C ASN A 70 -3.50 23.64 -1.22
N THR A 71 -3.89 22.41 -0.89
CA THR A 71 -5.26 22.02 -0.52
C THR A 71 -5.41 21.76 0.98
N ASN A 72 -6.66 21.59 1.44
CA ASN A 72 -6.98 21.23 2.82
C ASN A 72 -7.24 19.72 2.93
N ILE A 73 -6.57 19.05 3.86
CA ILE A 73 -6.71 17.61 4.07
C ILE A 73 -7.95 17.26 4.91
N ASP A 74 -8.43 16.03 4.76
CA ASP A 74 -9.39 15.45 5.71
C ASP A 74 -8.68 15.11 7.03
N GLU A 75 -8.79 16.02 8.01
CA GLU A 75 -8.14 15.91 9.31
C GLU A 75 -8.54 14.66 10.11
N GLU A 76 -9.78 14.19 9.98
CA GLU A 76 -10.24 12.99 10.69
C GLU A 76 -9.58 11.74 10.12
N LYS A 77 -9.46 11.64 8.79
CA LYS A 77 -8.69 10.58 8.14
C LYS A 77 -7.22 10.62 8.52
N ILE A 78 -6.63 11.82 8.61
CA ILE A 78 -5.22 11.98 9.02
C ILE A 78 -5.00 11.53 10.46
N LYS A 79 -5.89 11.88 11.40
CA LYS A 79 -5.84 11.39 12.78
C LYS A 79 -5.90 9.87 12.84
N LEU A 80 -6.83 9.26 12.08
CA LEU A 80 -6.95 7.81 11.98
C LEU A 80 -5.67 7.16 11.45
N ILE A 81 -5.08 7.71 10.38
CA ILE A 81 -3.83 7.19 9.80
C ILE A 81 -2.70 7.26 10.82
N LYS A 82 -2.53 8.39 11.53
CA LYS A 82 -1.52 8.54 12.60
C LYS A 82 -1.72 7.53 13.71
N TYR A 83 -2.96 7.29 14.13
CA TYR A 83 -3.28 6.26 15.11
C TYR A 83 -2.84 4.87 14.64
N LEU A 84 -3.17 4.50 13.39
CA LEU A 84 -2.82 3.20 12.81
C LEU A 84 -1.30 3.01 12.64
N ILE A 85 -0.56 4.07 12.29
CA ILE A 85 0.91 4.04 12.28
C ILE A 85 1.46 3.73 13.68
N ASN A 86 0.96 4.44 14.70
CA ASN A 86 1.42 4.24 16.07
C ASN A 86 1.07 2.86 16.62
N ASP A 87 -0.15 2.37 16.36
CA ASP A 87 -0.56 1.01 16.74
C ASP A 87 0.32 -0.06 16.08
N ASN A 88 0.63 0.10 14.79
CA ASN A 88 1.55 -0.80 14.09
C ASN A 88 2.96 -0.75 14.69
N ASN A 89 3.49 0.45 14.97
CA ASN A 89 4.81 0.64 15.57
C ASN A 89 4.97 -0.09 16.90
N LYS A 90 3.96 -0.04 17.77
CA LYS A 90 3.96 -0.74 19.07
C LYS A 90 4.08 -2.25 18.98
N LYS A 91 3.69 -2.84 17.83
CA LYS A 91 3.65 -4.29 17.62
C LYS A 91 4.89 -4.82 16.87
N LYS A 92 5.73 -3.95 16.29
CA LYS A 92 6.89 -4.36 15.47
C LYS A 92 7.85 -5.28 16.22
N ASP A 93 8.16 -4.94 17.47
CA ASP A 93 9.09 -5.71 18.29
C ASP A 93 8.63 -7.16 18.54
N ASN A 94 7.32 -7.38 18.60
CA ASN A 94 6.74 -8.71 18.80
C ASN A 94 6.84 -9.58 17.54
N ARG A 95 7.03 -8.97 16.37
CA ARG A 95 7.02 -9.63 15.06
C ARG A 95 8.41 -9.91 14.50
N LYS A 96 9.45 -9.27 15.04
CA LYS A 96 10.83 -9.32 14.52
C LYS A 96 11.45 -10.72 14.51
N ASN A 97 10.95 -11.63 15.33
CA ASN A 97 11.47 -13.00 15.41
C ASN A 97 10.87 -13.93 14.34
N ILE A 98 9.79 -13.51 13.67
CA ILE A 98 9.15 -14.32 12.62
C ILE A 98 9.87 -14.04 11.30
N LYS A 99 10.46 -15.09 10.71
CA LYS A 99 11.22 -14.97 9.46
C LYS A 99 10.34 -15.31 8.27
N VAL A 100 10.30 -14.43 7.29
CA VAL A 100 9.43 -14.59 6.11
C VAL A 100 10.20 -14.36 4.82
N LYS A 101 9.91 -15.16 3.81
CA LYS A 101 10.35 -14.92 2.44
C LYS A 101 9.25 -14.19 1.67
N VAL A 102 9.57 -13.07 1.04
CA VAL A 102 8.56 -12.20 0.43
C VAL A 102 8.78 -12.04 -1.06
N TYR A 103 7.72 -12.30 -1.84
CA TYR A 103 7.67 -12.04 -3.27
C TYR A 103 6.84 -10.79 -3.56
N GLY A 104 7.31 -9.95 -4.48
CA GLY A 104 6.65 -8.70 -4.85
C GLY A 104 7.09 -7.50 -3.99
N ASN A 105 7.48 -6.40 -4.65
CA ASN A 105 8.02 -5.22 -3.97
C ASN A 105 7.01 -4.55 -3.03
N PHE A 106 5.73 -4.49 -3.42
CA PHE A 106 4.70 -3.89 -2.59
C PHE A 106 4.48 -4.66 -1.27
N LEU A 107 4.66 -5.99 -1.29
CA LEU A 107 4.60 -6.81 -0.08
C LEU A 107 5.84 -6.61 0.77
N LYS A 108 7.03 -6.47 0.16
CA LYS A 108 8.26 -6.13 0.92
C LYS A 108 8.08 -4.85 1.72
N ASP A 109 7.50 -3.81 1.13
CA ASP A 109 7.17 -2.56 1.84
C ASP A 109 6.24 -2.83 3.04
N THR A 110 5.15 -3.57 2.85
CA THR A 110 4.20 -3.93 3.92
C THR A 110 4.87 -4.74 5.04
N ILE A 111 5.62 -5.78 4.70
CA ILE A 111 6.25 -6.69 5.67
C ILE A 111 7.32 -5.97 6.49
N THR A 112 8.11 -5.13 5.82
CA THR A 112 9.11 -4.29 6.49
C THR A 112 8.43 -3.30 7.43
N ASP A 113 7.36 -2.64 6.99
CA ASP A 113 6.63 -1.74 7.88
C ASP A 113 5.95 -2.47 9.05
N MET A 114 5.47 -3.69 8.88
CA MET A 114 4.91 -4.44 10.01
C MET A 114 5.96 -4.92 11.01
N GLY A 115 7.25 -4.91 10.66
CA GLY A 115 8.37 -5.27 11.54
C GLY A 115 8.77 -6.75 11.51
N TYR A 116 8.35 -7.50 10.48
CA TYR A 116 8.78 -8.88 10.28
C TYR A 116 10.20 -8.97 9.71
N ASN A 117 10.89 -10.08 9.93
CA ASN A 117 12.24 -10.29 9.42
C ASN A 117 12.20 -10.95 8.04
N ILE A 118 12.70 -10.27 7.01
CA ILE A 118 12.76 -10.81 5.65
C ILE A 118 14.05 -11.61 5.47
N SER A 119 13.92 -12.88 5.07
CA SER A 119 15.04 -13.83 4.90
C SER A 119 14.89 -14.68 3.65
N ASP A 120 16.00 -14.91 2.93
CA ASP A 120 16.02 -15.65 1.66
C ASP A 120 16.39 -17.14 1.79
N SER A 121 17.08 -17.51 2.89
CA SER A 121 17.68 -18.84 3.10
C SER A 121 17.23 -19.56 4.39
N ASP A 122 16.59 -18.86 5.32
CA ASP A 122 16.07 -19.42 6.58
C ASP A 122 14.79 -18.66 6.99
N TYR A 123 13.63 -19.20 6.60
CA TYR A 123 12.33 -18.57 6.77
C TYR A 123 11.23 -19.59 7.14
N ASP A 124 10.32 -19.15 7.99
CA ASP A 124 9.19 -19.95 8.48
C ASP A 124 8.04 -19.94 7.46
N PHE A 125 7.80 -18.79 6.82
CA PHE A 125 6.68 -18.56 5.92
C PHE A 125 7.12 -17.94 4.60
N ILE A 126 6.32 -18.19 3.56
CA ILE A 126 6.45 -17.56 2.25
C ILE A 126 5.22 -16.67 2.03
N ILE A 127 5.44 -15.40 1.68
CA ILE A 127 4.40 -14.42 1.44
C ILE A 127 4.42 -14.04 -0.04
N VAL A 128 3.31 -14.26 -0.73
CA VAL A 128 3.19 -14.05 -2.17
C VAL A 128 1.91 -13.29 -2.51
N PRO A 129 1.90 -12.54 -3.62
CA PRO A 129 0.66 -11.98 -4.14
C PRO A 129 -0.21 -13.07 -4.77
N ASP A 130 -1.52 -12.82 -4.81
CA ASP A 130 -2.54 -13.70 -5.39
C ASP A 130 -2.27 -14.13 -6.84
N TYR A 131 -1.68 -13.29 -7.67
CA TYR A 131 -1.33 -13.64 -9.05
C TYR A 131 -0.15 -14.62 -9.19
N MET A 132 0.62 -14.87 -8.12
CA MET A 132 1.70 -15.86 -8.10
C MET A 132 1.26 -17.20 -7.47
N ASN A 133 -0.02 -17.35 -7.09
CA ASN A 133 -0.50 -18.50 -6.30
C ASN A 133 -0.23 -19.88 -6.94
N ILE A 134 -0.18 -19.98 -8.27
CA ILE A 134 0.00 -21.24 -9.00
C ILE A 134 1.33 -21.89 -8.65
N GLU A 135 2.40 -21.11 -8.52
CA GLU A 135 3.76 -21.59 -8.23
C GLU A 135 3.90 -22.17 -6.81
N PHE A 136 2.94 -21.89 -5.93
CA PHE A 136 3.03 -22.15 -4.50
C PHE A 136 1.87 -22.99 -3.95
N LYS A 137 0.98 -23.48 -4.83
CA LYS A 137 -0.31 -24.13 -4.50
C LYS A 137 -0.21 -25.31 -3.52
N ASN A 138 0.94 -25.99 -3.46
CA ASN A 138 1.14 -27.19 -2.65
C ASN A 138 1.95 -26.96 -1.35
N LYS A 139 2.36 -25.72 -1.05
CA LYS A 139 3.19 -25.43 0.13
C LYS A 139 2.34 -24.98 1.31
N LYS A 140 2.48 -25.68 2.45
CA LYS A 140 1.68 -25.44 3.68
C LYS A 140 2.01 -24.13 4.41
N ASN A 141 3.18 -23.55 4.17
CA ASN A 141 3.65 -22.33 4.83
C ASN A 141 3.55 -21.09 3.93
N VAL A 142 2.71 -21.13 2.89
CA VAL A 142 2.48 -19.99 2.00
C VAL A 142 1.27 -19.19 2.44
N ILE A 143 1.44 -17.87 2.48
CA ILE A 143 0.39 -16.88 2.74
C ILE A 143 0.20 -16.07 1.46
N ILE A 144 -1.02 -16.13 0.94
CA ILE A 144 -1.41 -15.45 -0.29
C ILE A 144 -2.07 -14.12 0.06
N ILE A 145 -1.57 -13.03 -0.47
CA ILE A 145 -2.07 -11.67 -0.22
C ILE A 145 -2.77 -11.12 -1.46
N PRO A 146 -4.03 -10.65 -1.34
CA PRO A 146 -4.74 -9.98 -2.44
C PRO A 146 -3.98 -8.73 -2.93
N SER A 147 -3.81 -8.62 -4.25
CA SER A 147 -3.03 -7.52 -4.86
C SER A 147 -3.91 -6.41 -5.45
N HIS A 148 -4.84 -6.76 -6.35
CA HIS A 148 -5.53 -5.76 -7.19
C HIS A 148 -7.03 -6.01 -7.42
N LYS A 149 -7.48 -7.25 -7.66
CA LYS A 149 -8.88 -7.52 -8.08
C LYS A 149 -9.86 -7.60 -6.91
N ASN A 150 -9.40 -8.09 -5.75
CA ASN A 150 -10.24 -8.38 -4.59
C ASN A 150 -9.79 -7.55 -3.38
N VAL A 151 -9.68 -6.24 -3.55
CA VAL A 151 -9.28 -5.32 -2.48
C VAL A 151 -10.25 -4.14 -2.35
N PRO A 152 -10.47 -3.62 -1.13
CA PRO A 152 -11.31 -2.45 -0.91
C PRO A 152 -10.85 -1.25 -1.74
N LYS A 153 -11.81 -0.44 -2.22
CA LYS A 153 -11.52 0.86 -2.84
C LYS A 153 -10.93 1.84 -1.83
N ASN A 154 -11.45 1.83 -0.59
CA ASN A 154 -10.92 2.64 0.50
C ASN A 154 -9.50 2.20 0.86
N ILE A 155 -8.55 3.13 0.81
CA ILE A 155 -7.12 2.79 0.93
C ILE A 155 -6.72 2.40 2.36
N ILE A 156 -7.32 3.04 3.36
CA ILE A 156 -7.07 2.73 4.78
C ILE A 156 -7.56 1.30 5.07
N GLN A 157 -8.79 0.98 4.66
CA GLN A 157 -9.36 -0.36 4.84
C GLN A 157 -8.57 -1.43 4.10
N ARG A 158 -8.07 -1.13 2.90
CA ARG A 158 -7.21 -2.06 2.13
C ARG A 158 -5.93 -2.43 2.89
N ILE A 159 -5.26 -1.44 3.49
CA ILE A 159 -4.04 -1.69 4.28
C ILE A 159 -4.40 -2.46 5.55
N LYS A 160 -5.50 -2.08 6.21
CA LYS A 160 -6.01 -2.76 7.41
C LYS A 160 -6.25 -4.25 7.20
N GLU A 161 -7.03 -4.61 6.17
CA GLU A 161 -7.32 -6.02 5.87
C GLU A 161 -6.05 -6.82 5.58
N ARG A 162 -5.07 -6.21 4.90
CA ARG A 162 -3.79 -6.84 4.64
C ARG A 162 -3.01 -7.08 5.93
N TYR A 163 -2.98 -6.10 6.83
CA TYR A 163 -2.28 -6.22 8.11
C TYR A 163 -2.96 -7.28 8.98
N GLU A 164 -4.28 -7.27 9.08
CA GLU A 164 -5.06 -8.26 9.83
C GLU A 164 -4.88 -9.68 9.28
N LEU A 165 -4.88 -9.84 7.95
CA LEU A 165 -4.60 -11.13 7.32
C LEU A 165 -3.20 -11.64 7.71
N LEU A 166 -2.18 -10.80 7.60
CA LEU A 166 -0.80 -11.15 7.96
C LEU A 166 -0.68 -11.53 9.44
N GLU A 167 -1.24 -10.72 10.34
CA GLU A 167 -1.25 -11.02 11.79
C GLU A 167 -1.95 -12.36 12.07
N SER A 168 -3.12 -12.60 11.49
CA SER A 168 -3.88 -13.83 11.74
C SER A 168 -3.14 -15.09 11.29
N LYS A 169 -2.29 -14.98 10.25
CA LYS A 169 -1.57 -16.12 9.67
C LYS A 169 -0.19 -16.33 10.29
N LEU A 170 0.46 -15.26 10.73
CA LEU A 170 1.84 -15.26 11.23
C LEU A 170 1.90 -15.30 12.76
N CYS A 171 1.03 -14.57 13.46
CA CYS A 171 1.08 -14.43 14.91
C CYS A 171 0.26 -15.49 15.67
N MET A 172 -0.74 -16.12 15.05
CA MET A 172 -1.59 -17.14 15.70
C MET A 172 -1.03 -18.57 15.60
N LYS A 173 0.21 -18.76 15.12
CA LYS A 173 0.86 -20.07 15.00
C LYS A 173 1.97 -20.31 16.05
N GLN A 174 1.99 -19.53 17.12
CA GLN A 174 2.86 -19.78 18.27
C GLN A 174 2.32 -20.90 19.15
#